data_AF-A0A7J8AAD8-F1
#
_entry.id   AF-A0A7J8AAD8-F1
#
_cell.length_a   1.000
_cell.length_b   1.000
_cell.length_c   1.000
_cell.angle_alpha   90.00
_cell.angle_beta   90.00
_cell.angle_gamma   90.00
#
_symmetry.space_group_name_H-M   'P 1'
#
loop_
_entity.id
_entity.type
_entity.pdbx_description
1 polymer ?
#
loop_
_entity_poly.entity_id
_entity_poly.type
_entity_poly.pdbx_seq_one_letter_code
_entity_poly.pdbx_strand_id
1 'polypeptide(L)'
;MEFSKDAGAAAYNEKSDWDIHKAFSTAMEKVKSKHQLPNNYSVPQEIRGNPEKELKAKSPAVNLMGLNREKICEAQEWIQRMLTLQDKHIIENNHILFLGKKEHDILSQLQERVSISEIISPGKATLEIQGAQADLIKVVMNIELMLCEVQEEIAKKKERALCSLSGQWTDQQPIHQDEMKENKFLKCLKLSTPEIQDQKKKFENCGFWVIKVEKIDNVLLMAAFQRKKKMMEERMPGKPVSHRLFQQVPQQFCEVACRVGFQRMYSMPCDPKYGAGIYFTKNLRNLLYQAKKTSASDKLTYVFEAEVLTGSFSLGDQTNIVPPPLIPGGTDRHDSVVDSVSSPETFVIFNSVQAMPQYLWTCIQEPVWSQDYLSKPMKSYPQLTWREHSSGSPVD
;
A
#
# COMPACT_ATOMS: atom_id res chain seq x y z
N MET A 1 21.57 -34.24 -44.05
CA MET A 1 20.88 -32.94 -44.19
C MET A 1 19.64 -33.24 -44.99
N GLU A 2 18.40 -33.19 -44.52
CA GLU A 2 17.75 -32.50 -43.41
C GLU A 2 16.56 -33.40 -42.99
N PHE A 3 16.29 -33.47 -41.68
CA PHE A 3 15.19 -34.26 -41.11
C PHE A 3 13.92 -33.40 -41.00
N SER A 4 12.79 -34.04 -41.31
CA SER A 4 11.40 -33.63 -41.06
C SER A 4 11.14 -33.11 -39.63
N LYS A 5 10.19 -32.18 -39.49
CA LYS A 5 9.34 -32.05 -38.30
C LYS A 5 8.01 -31.34 -38.60
N ASP A 6 6.95 -32.14 -38.72
CA ASP A 6 5.61 -31.78 -38.28
C ASP A 6 5.60 -31.60 -36.75
N ALA A 7 5.00 -30.53 -36.25
CA ALA A 7 4.38 -30.50 -34.93
C ALA A 7 3.43 -29.27 -34.83
N GLY A 8 2.15 -29.56 -34.62
CA GLY A 8 1.07 -28.60 -34.53
C GLY A 8 1.24 -27.53 -33.45
N ALA A 9 0.81 -26.32 -33.80
CA ALA A 9 0.63 -25.22 -32.87
C ALA A 9 -0.57 -25.52 -31.95
N ALA A 10 -0.29 -26.00 -30.73
CA ALA A 10 -1.26 -25.96 -29.65
C ALA A 10 -1.32 -24.53 -29.11
N ALA A 11 -2.44 -23.85 -29.35
CA ALA A 11 -2.76 -22.57 -28.74
C ALA A 11 -2.84 -22.74 -27.21
N TYR A 12 -1.94 -22.08 -26.48
CA TYR A 12 -2.04 -21.95 -25.03
C TYR A 12 -3.19 -21.00 -24.71
N ASN A 13 -4.31 -21.56 -24.26
CA ASN A 13 -5.46 -20.81 -23.80
C ASN A 13 -5.21 -20.37 -22.34
N GLU A 14 -4.71 -19.14 -22.15
CA GLU A 14 -4.61 -18.49 -20.85
C GLU A 14 -6.04 -18.33 -20.29
N LYS A 15 -6.35 -19.06 -19.21
CA LYS A 15 -7.64 -18.93 -18.53
C LYS A 15 -7.73 -17.54 -17.90
N SER A 16 -8.85 -16.84 -18.13
CA SER A 16 -9.06 -15.51 -17.56
C SER A 16 -9.14 -15.58 -16.03
N ASP A 17 -8.80 -14.49 -15.34
CA ASP A 17 -8.90 -14.40 -13.87
C ASP A 17 -10.31 -14.71 -13.36
N TRP A 18 -11.33 -14.44 -14.19
CA TRP A 18 -12.72 -14.82 -13.94
C TRP A 18 -12.91 -16.34 -13.85
N ASP A 19 -12.25 -17.10 -14.72
CA ASP A 19 -12.32 -18.57 -14.72
C ASP A 19 -11.62 -19.16 -13.49
N ILE A 20 -10.53 -18.53 -13.04
CA ILE A 20 -9.81 -18.91 -11.82
C ILE A 20 -10.67 -18.62 -10.58
N HIS A 21 -11.25 -17.41 -10.49
CA HIS A 21 -12.17 -17.03 -9.41
C HIS A 21 -13.38 -17.97 -9.36
N LYS A 22 -14.03 -18.24 -10.49
CA LYS A 22 -15.18 -19.15 -10.57
C LYS A 22 -14.83 -20.57 -10.14
N ALA A 23 -13.67 -21.08 -10.55
CA ALA A 23 -13.19 -22.39 -10.13
C ALA A 23 -12.94 -22.45 -8.62
N PHE A 24 -12.33 -21.40 -8.05
CA PHE A 24 -12.09 -21.28 -6.61
C PHE A 24 -13.40 -21.22 -5.81
N SER A 25 -14.35 -20.36 -6.20
CA SER A 25 -15.66 -20.26 -5.54
C SER A 25 -16.42 -21.58 -5.59
N THR A 26 -16.39 -22.27 -6.74
CA THR A 26 -17.04 -23.58 -6.91
C THR A 26 -16.41 -24.65 -6.01
N ALA A 27 -15.08 -24.62 -5.85
CA ALA A 27 -14.38 -25.53 -4.94
C ALA A 27 -14.73 -25.24 -3.47
N MET A 28 -14.81 -23.98 -3.08
CA MET A 28 -15.18 -23.57 -1.72
C MET A 28 -16.62 -23.95 -1.37
N GLU A 29 -17.57 -23.78 -2.29
CA GLU A 29 -18.96 -24.23 -2.10
C GLU A 29 -19.06 -25.77 -1.99
N LYS A 30 -18.24 -26.53 -2.74
CA LYS A 30 -18.13 -27.99 -2.58
C LYS A 30 -17.56 -28.42 -1.22
N VAL A 31 -16.70 -27.62 -0.61
CA VAL A 31 -16.18 -27.91 0.74
C VAL A 31 -17.22 -27.56 1.80
N LYS A 32 -17.96 -26.46 1.59
CA LYS A 32 -19.03 -26.00 2.47
C LYS A 32 -20.23 -26.95 2.49
N SER A 33 -20.61 -27.51 1.34
CA SER A 33 -21.69 -28.51 1.25
C SER A 33 -21.33 -29.87 1.87
N LYS A 34 -20.04 -30.17 2.03
CA LYS A 34 -19.57 -31.38 2.73
C LYS A 34 -19.55 -31.24 4.25
N HIS A 35 -19.78 -30.05 4.80
CA HIS A 35 -19.69 -29.77 6.24
C HIS A 35 -21.03 -29.63 6.99
N GLN A 36 -22.17 -29.98 6.37
CA GLN A 36 -23.44 -30.14 7.10
C GLN A 36 -23.57 -31.61 7.62
N LEU A 37 -22.93 -31.85 8.78
CA LEU A 37 -22.91 -32.96 9.79
C LEU A 37 -23.67 -34.31 9.61
N PRO A 38 -23.27 -35.43 10.30
CA PRO A 38 -22.43 -35.49 11.50
C PRO A 38 -21.16 -36.37 11.41
N ASN A 39 -20.28 -36.21 12.40
CA ASN A 39 -19.17 -37.08 12.80
C ASN A 39 -19.10 -38.42 12.06
N ASN A 40 -18.13 -38.58 11.17
CA ASN A 40 -17.24 -39.74 11.12
C ASN A 40 -16.19 -39.54 10.02
N TYR A 41 -14.93 -39.53 10.44
CA TYR A 41 -13.77 -39.48 9.57
C TYR A 41 -13.69 -40.76 8.73
N SER A 42 -13.58 -40.63 7.42
CA SER A 42 -13.04 -41.66 6.54
C SER A 42 -12.49 -41.00 5.27
N VAL A 43 -11.17 -41.07 5.11
CA VAL A 43 -10.45 -40.70 3.88
C VAL A 43 -10.16 -42.00 3.11
N PRO A 44 -10.49 -42.11 1.81
CA PRO A 44 -10.02 -43.24 0.99
C PRO A 44 -8.52 -43.15 0.70
N GLN A 45 -7.85 -44.30 0.83
CA GLN A 45 -6.43 -44.54 0.62
C GLN A 45 -5.99 -44.54 -0.85
N GLU A 46 -4.65 -44.46 -0.98
CA GLU A 46 -3.74 -44.72 -2.12
C GLU A 46 -3.44 -43.48 -2.99
N ILE A 47 -2.17 -43.08 -3.18
CA ILE A 47 -1.03 -43.88 -3.65
C ILE A 47 0.28 -43.58 -2.86
N ARG A 48 0.82 -44.69 -2.34
CA ARG A 48 2.20 -45.06 -1.94
C ARG A 48 3.36 -44.05 -2.16
N GLY A 49 4.00 -43.65 -1.05
CA GLY A 49 5.36 -43.07 -1.02
C GLY A 49 5.88 -42.74 0.40
N ASN A 50 6.76 -43.60 0.94
CA ASN A 50 7.63 -43.52 2.14
C ASN A 50 7.05 -43.24 3.56
N PRO A 51 7.19 -44.18 4.53
CA PRO A 51 6.56 -44.12 5.86
C PRO A 51 7.52 -43.70 6.99
N GLU A 52 8.09 -42.49 6.98
CA GLU A 52 8.88 -41.99 8.14
C GLU A 52 8.61 -40.51 8.54
N LYS A 53 7.52 -39.90 8.06
CA LYS A 53 7.09 -38.55 8.51
C LYS A 53 5.60 -38.44 8.85
N GLU A 54 4.99 -39.54 9.25
CA GLU A 54 3.53 -39.62 9.51
C GLU A 54 3.10 -39.28 10.95
N LEU A 55 3.92 -38.58 11.73
CA LEU A 55 3.55 -38.15 13.09
C LEU A 55 3.85 -36.66 13.35
N LYS A 56 3.25 -35.80 12.53
CA LYS A 56 2.76 -34.49 12.99
C LYS A 56 1.35 -34.34 12.45
N ALA A 57 0.36 -34.38 13.35
CA ALA A 57 -1.03 -34.13 13.02
C ALA A 57 -1.12 -32.91 12.09
N LYS A 58 -1.71 -33.08 10.90
CA LYS A 58 -1.84 -32.05 9.86
C LYS A 58 -2.68 -30.90 10.42
N SER A 59 -2.02 -29.95 11.06
CA SER A 59 -2.64 -28.69 11.45
C SER A 59 -3.15 -28.01 10.17
N PRO A 60 -4.34 -27.39 10.18
CA PRO A 60 -4.82 -26.65 9.03
C PRO A 60 -3.77 -25.59 8.66
N ALA A 61 -3.34 -25.59 7.39
CA ALA A 61 -2.32 -24.69 6.88
C ALA A 61 -2.88 -23.87 5.72
N VAL A 62 -2.62 -22.56 5.75
CA VAL A 62 -2.90 -21.66 4.63
C VAL A 62 -1.60 -21.44 3.88
N ASN A 63 -1.54 -21.87 2.62
CA ASN A 63 -0.38 -21.64 1.75
C ASN A 63 -0.67 -20.47 0.81
N LEU A 64 0.11 -19.39 0.94
CA LEU A 64 0.03 -18.24 0.04
C LEU A 64 0.96 -18.44 -1.14
N MET A 65 0.41 -18.37 -2.35
CA MET A 65 1.15 -18.52 -3.61
C MET A 65 0.88 -17.32 -4.51
N GLY A 66 1.92 -16.82 -5.17
CA GLY A 66 1.83 -15.67 -6.05
C GLY A 66 3.18 -15.38 -6.71
N LEU A 67 3.17 -14.56 -7.75
CA LEU A 67 4.40 -14.15 -8.45
C LEU A 67 5.08 -12.96 -7.76
N ASN A 68 4.31 -12.10 -7.10
CA ASN A 68 4.82 -10.94 -6.38
C ASN A 68 5.07 -11.31 -4.91
N ARG A 69 6.34 -11.45 -4.54
CA ARG A 69 6.76 -11.76 -3.16
C ARG A 69 6.36 -10.69 -2.15
N GLU A 70 6.33 -9.41 -2.54
CA GLU A 70 5.93 -8.32 -1.64
C GLU A 70 4.44 -8.44 -1.28
N LYS A 71 3.57 -8.63 -2.28
CA LYS A 71 2.13 -8.87 -2.07
C LYS A 71 1.89 -10.13 -1.21
N ILE A 72 2.69 -11.19 -1.39
CA ILE A 72 2.60 -12.39 -0.54
C ILE A 72 3.00 -12.09 0.91
N CYS A 73 4.10 -11.37 1.13
CA CYS A 73 4.53 -11.00 2.47
C CYS A 73 3.47 -10.13 3.17
N GLU A 74 2.92 -9.14 2.48
CA GLU A 74 1.87 -8.26 3.02
C GLU A 74 0.58 -9.04 3.32
N ALA A 75 0.16 -9.93 2.42
CA ALA A 75 -0.99 -10.80 2.64
C ALA A 75 -0.77 -11.75 3.83
N GLN A 76 0.45 -12.28 3.99
CA GLN A 76 0.79 -13.14 5.12
C GLN A 76 0.67 -12.38 6.44
N GLU A 77 1.29 -11.21 6.55
CA GLU A 77 1.23 -10.37 7.74
C GLU A 77 -0.22 -9.96 8.05
N TRP A 78 -0.99 -9.56 7.04
CA TRP A 78 -2.39 -9.20 7.23
C TRP A 78 -3.25 -10.37 7.71
N ILE A 79 -3.12 -11.56 7.11
CA ILE A 79 -3.83 -12.77 7.56
C ILE A 79 -3.41 -13.14 8.98
N GLN A 80 -2.12 -13.06 9.31
CA GLN A 80 -1.64 -13.35 10.65
C GLN A 80 -2.23 -12.36 11.67
N ARG A 81 -2.25 -11.06 11.36
CA ARG A 81 -2.91 -10.04 12.19
C ARG A 81 -4.39 -10.36 12.39
N MET A 82 -5.10 -10.69 11.31
CA MET A 82 -6.52 -11.08 11.34
C MET A 82 -6.80 -12.31 12.21
N LEU A 83 -5.94 -13.33 12.15
CA LEU A 83 -6.09 -14.55 12.95
C LEU A 83 -5.72 -14.35 14.42
N THR A 84 -4.95 -13.30 14.75
CA THR A 84 -4.59 -12.92 16.12
C THR A 84 -5.52 -11.90 16.76
N LEU A 85 -6.59 -11.48 16.05
CA LEU A 85 -7.56 -10.53 16.59
C LEU A 85 -8.21 -11.07 17.87
N GLN A 86 -8.43 -10.19 18.83
CA GLN A 86 -9.14 -10.50 20.07
C GLN A 86 -10.63 -10.15 19.92
N ASP A 87 -11.16 -9.37 20.85
CA ASP A 87 -12.52 -8.85 20.89
C ASP A 87 -12.68 -7.47 20.22
N LYS A 88 -11.56 -6.86 19.79
CA LYS A 88 -11.51 -5.51 19.24
C LYS A 88 -10.57 -5.41 18.03
N HIS A 89 -10.98 -4.64 17.02
CA HIS A 89 -10.17 -4.27 15.87
C HIS A 89 -10.40 -2.80 15.49
N ILE A 90 -9.37 -2.15 14.96
CA ILE A 90 -9.43 -0.76 14.49
C ILE A 90 -8.98 -0.74 13.03
N ILE A 91 -9.87 -0.28 12.15
CA ILE A 91 -9.55 -0.01 10.74
C ILE A 91 -9.25 1.49 10.64
N GLU A 92 -8.02 1.83 10.25
CA GLU A 92 -7.60 3.21 10.00
C GLU A 92 -7.49 3.44 8.48
N ASN A 93 -8.52 4.08 7.92
CA ASN A 93 -8.59 4.33 6.48
C ASN A 93 -9.40 5.60 6.18
N ASN A 94 -8.77 6.63 5.65
CA ASN A 94 -9.45 7.89 5.36
C ASN A 94 -10.51 7.80 4.24
N HIS A 95 -10.62 6.68 3.51
CA HIS A 95 -11.75 6.40 2.62
C HIS A 95 -13.08 6.25 3.37
N ILE A 96 -13.06 6.04 4.69
CA ILE A 96 -14.24 6.10 5.55
C ILE A 96 -14.99 7.44 5.37
N LEU A 97 -14.29 8.54 5.12
CA LEU A 97 -14.89 9.86 4.88
C LEU A 97 -15.72 9.95 3.59
N PHE A 98 -15.66 8.93 2.74
CA PHE A 98 -16.36 8.88 1.45
C PHE A 98 -17.50 7.85 1.44
N LEU A 99 -17.77 7.20 2.57
CA LEU A 99 -18.90 6.28 2.67
C LEU A 99 -20.21 7.05 2.44
N GLY A 100 -20.99 6.61 1.47
CA GLY A 100 -22.30 7.16 1.16
C GLY A 100 -23.39 6.41 1.90
N LYS A 101 -24.65 6.67 1.51
CA LYS A 101 -25.81 5.99 2.10
C LYS A 101 -25.71 4.47 1.97
N LYS A 102 -25.34 3.97 0.79
CA LYS A 102 -25.22 2.53 0.51
C LYS A 102 -24.25 1.86 1.48
N GLU A 103 -23.08 2.46 1.68
CA GLU A 103 -22.04 1.91 2.55
C GLU A 103 -22.45 1.97 4.03
N HIS A 104 -23.11 3.06 4.45
CA HIS A 104 -23.66 3.16 5.80
C HIS A 104 -24.80 2.15 6.05
N ASP A 105 -25.64 1.86 5.05
CA ASP A 105 -26.66 0.82 5.14
C ASP A 105 -26.01 -0.57 5.34
N ILE A 106 -24.86 -0.83 4.68
CA ILE A 106 -24.07 -2.06 4.89
C ILE A 106 -23.48 -2.10 6.31
N LEU A 107 -22.87 -1.00 6.79
CA LEU A 107 -22.35 -0.93 8.15
C LEU A 107 -23.45 -1.19 9.19
N SER A 108 -24.63 -0.61 9.01
CA SER A 108 -25.78 -0.81 9.88
C SER A 108 -26.23 -2.28 9.93
N GLN A 109 -26.17 -3.01 8.82
CA GLN A 109 -26.49 -4.45 8.79
C GLN A 109 -25.42 -5.27 9.52
N LEU A 110 -24.15 -4.91 9.38
CA LEU A 110 -23.05 -5.59 10.07
C LEU A 110 -23.08 -5.38 11.60
N GLN A 111 -23.67 -4.27 12.06
CA GLN A 111 -23.84 -3.96 13.49
C GLN A 111 -24.78 -4.92 14.25
N GLU A 112 -25.54 -5.78 13.56
CA GLU A 112 -26.39 -6.79 14.21
C GLU A 112 -25.58 -7.79 15.06
N ARG A 113 -24.29 -7.98 14.75
CA ARG A 113 -23.41 -8.98 15.39
C ARG A 113 -22.25 -8.39 16.17
N VAL A 114 -21.89 -7.14 15.89
CA VAL A 114 -20.74 -6.45 16.48
C VAL A 114 -21.09 -4.98 16.74
N SER A 115 -20.40 -4.35 17.67
CA SER A 115 -20.44 -2.89 17.78
C SER A 115 -19.49 -2.28 16.75
N ILE A 116 -19.94 -1.27 16.01
CA ILE A 116 -19.12 -0.48 15.09
C ILE A 116 -19.25 0.98 15.51
N SER A 117 -18.12 1.65 15.72
CA SER A 117 -18.05 3.07 16.07
C SER A 117 -17.14 3.80 15.10
N GLU A 118 -17.64 4.88 14.51
CA GLU A 118 -16.85 5.74 13.64
C GLU A 118 -16.24 6.90 14.44
N ILE A 119 -14.93 7.06 14.33
CA ILE A 119 -14.17 8.11 15.02
C ILE A 119 -13.46 8.93 13.94
N ILE A 120 -13.86 10.19 13.83
CA ILE A 120 -13.28 11.14 12.88
C ILE A 120 -12.50 12.20 13.67
N SER A 121 -11.26 12.41 13.26
CA SER A 121 -10.37 13.46 13.76
C SER A 121 -9.70 14.17 12.57
N PRO A 122 -9.10 15.36 12.76
CA PRO A 122 -8.42 16.07 11.67
C PRO A 122 -7.38 15.16 10.98
N GLY A 123 -7.61 14.86 9.69
CA GLY A 123 -6.71 14.05 8.88
C GLY A 123 -6.72 12.54 9.14
N LYS A 124 -7.60 12.04 10.02
CA LYS A 124 -7.68 10.63 10.39
C LYS A 124 -9.11 10.18 10.66
N ALA A 125 -9.55 9.14 9.95
CA ALA A 125 -10.82 8.45 10.15
C ALA A 125 -10.57 6.98 10.50
N THR A 126 -11.27 6.49 11.52
CA THR A 126 -11.14 5.11 12.00
C THR A 126 -12.50 4.48 12.29
N LEU A 127 -12.65 3.20 11.96
CA LEU A 127 -13.74 2.37 12.44
C LEU A 127 -13.23 1.47 13.56
N GLU A 128 -13.81 1.62 14.75
CA GLU A 128 -13.58 0.71 15.87
C GLU A 128 -14.67 -0.35 15.89
N ILE A 129 -14.27 -1.62 15.85
CA ILE A 129 -15.18 -2.76 15.76
C ILE A 129 -14.94 -3.66 16.97
N GLN A 130 -16.00 -3.99 17.72
CA GLN A 130 -15.93 -4.81 18.92
C GLN A 130 -16.96 -5.94 18.87
N GLY A 131 -16.55 -7.16 19.21
CA GLY A 131 -17.45 -8.32 19.22
C GLY A 131 -16.72 -9.66 19.37
N ALA A 132 -17.46 -10.76 19.26
CA ALA A 132 -16.87 -12.09 19.30
C ALA A 132 -15.92 -12.31 18.11
N GLN A 133 -14.76 -12.94 18.34
CA GLN A 133 -13.68 -13.07 17.35
C GLN A 133 -14.15 -13.59 15.97
N ALA A 134 -15.02 -14.61 15.95
CA ALA A 134 -15.50 -15.22 14.70
C ALA A 134 -16.35 -14.24 13.86
N ASP A 135 -17.22 -13.46 14.50
CA ASP A 135 -18.01 -12.44 13.82
C ASP A 135 -17.15 -11.21 13.48
N LEU A 136 -16.20 -10.85 14.36
CA LEU A 136 -15.27 -9.74 14.17
C LEU A 136 -14.45 -9.92 12.88
N ILE A 137 -13.81 -11.08 12.68
CA ILE A 137 -13.04 -11.37 11.46
C ILE A 137 -13.90 -11.23 10.21
N LYS A 138 -15.14 -11.75 10.25
CA LYS A 138 -16.07 -11.67 9.13
C LYS A 138 -16.48 -10.23 8.84
N VAL A 139 -16.79 -9.43 9.87
CA VAL A 139 -17.20 -8.04 9.70
C VAL A 139 -16.05 -7.19 9.17
N VAL A 140 -14.85 -7.32 9.76
CA VAL A 140 -13.64 -6.61 9.30
C VAL A 140 -13.35 -6.92 7.84
N MET A 141 -13.41 -8.20 7.43
CA MET A 141 -13.26 -8.60 6.02
C MET A 141 -14.24 -7.88 5.09
N ASN A 142 -15.52 -7.79 5.47
CA ASN A 142 -16.52 -7.12 4.65
C ASN A 142 -16.27 -5.60 4.56
N ILE A 143 -15.85 -4.97 5.66
CA ILE A 143 -15.57 -3.54 5.70
C ILE A 143 -14.32 -3.22 4.87
N GLU A 144 -13.24 -4.00 5.00
CA GLU A 144 -12.04 -3.81 4.20
C GLU A 144 -12.32 -4.00 2.70
N LEU A 145 -13.13 -5.00 2.33
CA LEU A 145 -13.58 -5.19 0.95
C LEU A 145 -14.37 -3.98 0.43
N MET A 146 -15.33 -3.49 1.23
CA MET A 146 -16.11 -2.29 0.89
C MET A 146 -15.21 -1.05 0.73
N LEU A 147 -14.22 -0.86 1.60
CA LEU A 147 -13.26 0.24 1.51
C LEU A 147 -12.38 0.14 0.24
N CYS A 148 -12.00 -1.06 -0.17
CA CYS A 148 -11.32 -1.30 -1.44
C CYS A 148 -12.20 -0.89 -2.64
N GLU A 149 -13.49 -1.22 -2.63
CA GLU A 149 -14.43 -0.79 -3.69
C GLU A 149 -14.57 0.73 -3.73
N VAL A 150 -14.71 1.39 -2.58
CA VAL A 150 -14.78 2.85 -2.47
C VAL A 150 -13.50 3.51 -2.99
N GLN A 151 -12.33 2.97 -2.63
CA GLN A 151 -11.04 3.44 -3.14
C GLN A 151 -10.97 3.34 -4.67
N GLU A 152 -11.42 2.22 -5.25
CA GLU A 152 -11.44 2.01 -6.70
C GLU A 152 -12.34 3.02 -7.42
N GLU A 153 -13.54 3.26 -6.89
CA GLU A 153 -14.48 4.22 -7.49
C GLU A 153 -13.94 5.66 -7.44
N ILE A 154 -13.27 6.04 -6.35
CA ILE A 154 -12.59 7.33 -6.23
C ILE A 154 -11.41 7.43 -7.21
N ALA A 155 -10.62 6.35 -7.36
CA ALA A 155 -9.52 6.30 -8.31
C ALA A 155 -10.04 6.52 -9.74
N LYS A 156 -11.05 5.77 -10.18
CA LYS A 156 -11.68 5.93 -11.51
C LYS A 156 -12.21 7.34 -11.75
N LYS A 157 -12.81 7.97 -10.73
CA LYS A 157 -13.30 9.36 -10.84
C LYS A 157 -12.15 10.34 -11.05
N LYS A 158 -11.03 10.15 -10.34
CA LYS A 158 -9.83 10.98 -10.49
C LYS A 158 -9.11 10.73 -11.82
N GLU A 159 -9.05 9.49 -12.31
CA GLU A 159 -8.51 9.17 -13.64
C GLU A 159 -9.27 9.90 -14.75
N ARG A 160 -10.61 9.89 -14.70
CA ARG A 160 -11.45 10.66 -15.63
C ARG A 160 -11.17 12.16 -15.57
N ALA A 161 -10.96 12.72 -14.38
CA ALA A 161 -10.58 14.12 -14.22
C ALA A 161 -9.18 14.41 -14.80
N LEU A 162 -8.22 13.50 -14.63
CA LEU A 162 -6.88 13.62 -15.22
C LEU A 162 -6.93 13.56 -16.76
N CYS A 163 -7.74 12.68 -17.36
CA CYS A 163 -7.97 12.66 -18.81
C CYS A 163 -8.49 14.00 -19.31
N SER A 164 -9.42 14.60 -18.57
CA SER A 164 -9.98 15.91 -18.93
C SER A 164 -8.92 17.02 -18.85
N LEU A 165 -8.05 16.97 -17.84
CA LEU A 165 -6.96 17.94 -17.66
C LEU A 165 -5.79 17.74 -18.62
N SER A 166 -5.51 16.52 -19.11
CA SER A 166 -4.40 16.28 -20.03
C SER A 166 -4.65 16.82 -21.44
N GLY A 167 -5.92 17.10 -21.79
CA GLY A 167 -6.32 17.56 -23.13
C GLY A 167 -6.35 16.45 -24.18
N GLN A 168 -6.19 15.18 -23.79
CA GLN A 168 -6.47 14.03 -24.65
C GLN A 168 -7.98 13.81 -24.71
N TRP A 169 -8.67 14.65 -25.48
CA TRP A 169 -9.98 14.31 -26.03
C TRP A 169 -9.74 13.73 -27.42
N THR A 170 -9.80 12.42 -27.54
CA THR A 170 -9.99 11.76 -28.84
C THR A 170 -11.36 11.14 -28.83
N ASP A 171 -12.20 11.48 -29.81
CA ASP A 171 -13.56 10.94 -30.06
C ASP A 171 -13.59 9.43 -30.38
N GLN A 172 -12.53 8.71 -30.04
CA GLN A 172 -12.45 7.26 -30.03
C GLN A 172 -12.08 6.83 -28.62
N GLN A 173 -13.08 6.82 -27.76
CA GLN A 173 -13.07 6.00 -26.57
C GLN A 173 -12.93 4.53 -27.02
N PRO A 174 -12.01 3.72 -26.49
CA PRO A 174 -12.24 2.29 -26.46
C PRO A 174 -13.41 2.08 -25.49
N ILE A 175 -14.51 1.55 -26.01
CA ILE A 175 -15.74 1.17 -25.30
C ILE A 175 -15.49 0.01 -24.29
N HIS A 176 -14.23 -0.32 -24.00
CA HIS A 176 -13.82 -1.33 -23.03
C HIS A 176 -13.00 -0.69 -21.91
N GLN A 177 -13.70 -0.02 -20.98
CA GLN A 177 -13.11 0.49 -19.72
C GLN A 177 -12.71 -0.62 -18.74
N ASP A 178 -12.88 -1.90 -19.09
CA ASP A 178 -12.39 -3.06 -18.33
C ASP A 178 -10.90 -3.40 -18.59
N GLU A 179 -10.23 -2.75 -19.54
CA GLU A 179 -8.85 -3.08 -19.93
C GLU A 179 -7.74 -2.18 -19.31
N MET A 180 -8.06 -1.32 -18.33
CA MET A 180 -7.04 -0.79 -17.42
C MET A 180 -6.69 -1.85 -16.37
N LYS A 181 -6.16 -2.99 -16.85
CA LYS A 181 -5.68 -4.09 -16.03
C LYS A 181 -4.60 -3.61 -15.06
N GLU A 182 -4.66 -4.15 -13.85
CA GLU A 182 -3.69 -4.08 -12.74
C GLU A 182 -2.25 -3.80 -13.20
N ASN A 183 -1.57 -2.84 -12.55
CA ASN A 183 -0.12 -2.64 -12.61
C ASN A 183 0.52 -2.24 -13.95
N LYS A 184 -0.16 -1.51 -14.84
CA LYS A 184 0.50 -0.97 -16.07
C LYS A 184 1.37 0.28 -15.84
N PHE A 185 1.23 0.96 -14.70
CA PHE A 185 1.94 2.20 -14.38
C PHE A 185 3.32 1.97 -13.76
N LEU A 186 3.60 0.78 -13.23
CA LEU A 186 4.87 0.47 -12.57
C LEU A 186 5.76 -0.32 -13.54
N LYS A 187 6.92 0.26 -13.86
CA LYS A 187 7.96 -0.40 -14.63
C LYS A 187 9.15 -0.65 -13.74
N CYS A 188 9.38 -1.91 -13.37
CA CYS A 188 10.55 -2.31 -12.60
C CYS A 188 11.82 -1.91 -13.36
N LEU A 189 12.69 -1.13 -12.69
CA LEU A 189 13.96 -0.73 -13.27
C LEU A 189 15.03 -1.73 -12.86
N LYS A 190 15.86 -2.15 -13.81
CA LYS A 190 17.17 -2.69 -13.46
C LYS A 190 17.95 -1.54 -12.79
N LEU A 191 18.41 -1.77 -11.55
CA LEU A 191 19.18 -0.86 -10.68
C LEU A 191 20.59 -0.52 -11.26
N SER A 192 20.67 -0.19 -12.54
CA SER A 192 21.93 -0.18 -13.31
C SER A 192 22.37 1.20 -13.74
N THR A 193 21.53 2.24 -13.58
CA THR A 193 21.96 3.62 -13.86
C THR A 193 22.71 4.21 -12.66
N PRO A 194 23.79 4.98 -12.87
CA PRO A 194 24.54 5.62 -11.78
C PRO A 194 23.68 6.48 -10.85
N GLU A 195 22.72 7.25 -11.42
CA GLU A 195 21.82 8.10 -10.63
C GLU A 195 21.01 7.30 -9.61
N ILE A 196 20.48 6.14 -10.01
CA ILE A 196 19.68 5.28 -9.13
C ILE A 196 20.56 4.62 -8.06
N GLN A 197 21.81 4.31 -8.38
CA GLN A 197 22.75 3.76 -7.39
C GLN A 197 23.15 4.80 -6.35
N ASP A 198 23.40 6.04 -6.76
CA ASP A 198 23.72 7.12 -5.82
C ASP A 198 22.51 7.47 -4.95
N GLN A 199 21.31 7.43 -5.53
CA GLN A 199 20.08 7.60 -4.78
C GLN A 199 19.86 6.46 -3.78
N LYS A 200 20.07 5.21 -4.20
CA LYS A 200 20.05 4.05 -3.29
C LYS A 200 20.99 4.23 -2.10
N LYS A 201 22.23 4.68 -2.32
CA LYS A 201 23.18 4.97 -1.23
C LYS A 201 22.66 6.05 -0.27
N LYS A 202 21.94 7.06 -0.76
CA LYS A 202 21.33 8.08 0.12
C LYS A 202 20.26 7.46 1.02
N PHE A 203 19.42 6.57 0.50
CA PHE A 203 18.45 5.82 1.31
C PHE A 203 19.15 4.97 2.38
N GLU A 204 20.19 4.23 2.00
CA GLU A 204 20.98 3.40 2.92
C GLU A 204 21.66 4.23 4.02
N ASN A 205 22.27 5.37 3.67
CA ASN A 205 22.84 6.34 4.62
C ASN A 205 21.80 7.00 5.53
N CYS A 206 20.52 6.89 5.18
CA CYS A 206 19.41 7.36 5.99
C CYS A 206 18.74 6.25 6.79
N GLY A 207 19.26 5.01 6.80
CA GLY A 207 18.73 3.90 7.58
C GLY A 207 17.67 3.05 6.87
N PHE A 208 17.56 3.13 5.55
CA PHE A 208 16.68 2.29 4.74
C PHE A 208 17.46 1.23 3.98
N TRP A 209 17.09 -0.04 4.14
CA TRP A 209 17.60 -1.10 3.28
C TRP A 209 16.76 -1.21 2.01
N VAL A 210 17.29 -0.76 0.87
CA VAL A 210 16.56 -0.78 -0.40
C VAL A 210 16.49 -2.19 -0.98
N ILE A 211 15.28 -2.73 -1.13
CA ILE A 211 15.01 -4.02 -1.76
C ILE A 211 14.78 -3.86 -3.27
N LYS A 212 13.94 -2.89 -3.64
CA LYS A 212 13.45 -2.71 -5.01
C LYS A 212 13.24 -1.23 -5.31
N VAL A 213 13.48 -0.85 -6.55
CA VAL A 213 13.03 0.44 -7.10
C VAL A 213 12.23 0.22 -8.38
N GLU A 214 11.10 0.91 -8.49
CA GLU A 214 10.23 0.87 -9.65
C GLU A 214 10.05 2.28 -10.20
N LYS A 215 10.15 2.45 -11.51
CA LYS A 215 9.80 3.71 -12.16
C LYS A 215 8.31 3.75 -12.38
N ILE A 216 7.72 4.90 -12.14
CA ILE A 216 6.30 5.13 -12.35
C ILE A 216 6.15 5.84 -13.69
N ASP A 217 5.32 5.26 -14.56
CA ASP A 217 5.01 5.77 -15.89
C ASP A 217 3.50 6.00 -16.00
N ASN A 218 3.09 7.21 -15.65
CA ASN A 218 1.71 7.66 -15.75
C ASN A 218 1.62 8.85 -16.71
N VAL A 219 1.31 8.56 -17.96
CA VAL A 219 1.27 9.53 -19.07
C VAL A 219 0.24 10.64 -18.83
N LEU A 220 -0.94 10.28 -18.30
CA LEU A 220 -2.03 11.24 -18.06
C LEU A 220 -1.66 12.24 -16.96
N LEU A 221 -1.18 11.73 -15.83
CA LEU A 221 -0.73 12.58 -14.73
C LEU A 221 0.48 13.43 -15.14
N MET A 222 1.43 12.85 -15.88
CA MET A 222 2.60 13.57 -16.40
C MET A 222 2.18 14.73 -17.31
N ALA A 223 1.24 14.52 -18.23
CA ALA A 223 0.75 15.57 -19.11
C ALA A 223 0.11 16.73 -18.33
N ALA A 224 -0.74 16.41 -17.34
CA ALA A 224 -1.35 17.42 -16.47
C ALA A 224 -0.30 18.17 -15.63
N PHE A 225 0.68 17.45 -15.09
CA PHE A 225 1.80 18.00 -14.33
C PHE A 225 2.66 18.96 -15.18
N GLN A 226 3.05 18.55 -16.39
CA GLN A 226 3.88 19.38 -17.28
C GLN A 226 3.15 20.66 -17.70
N ARG A 227 1.83 20.60 -17.96
CA ARG A 227 1.03 21.79 -18.22
C ARG A 227 1.08 22.76 -17.04
N LYS A 228 0.90 22.24 -15.82
CA LYS A 228 0.97 23.07 -14.61
C LYS A 228 2.38 23.64 -14.39
N LYS A 229 3.42 22.84 -14.62
CA LYS A 229 4.83 23.26 -14.51
C LYS A 229 5.12 24.45 -15.42
N LYS A 230 4.74 24.36 -16.70
CA LYS A 230 4.91 25.45 -17.66
C LYS A 230 4.22 26.74 -17.20
N MET A 231 2.98 26.64 -16.72
CA MET A 231 2.24 27.80 -16.19
C MET A 231 2.91 28.45 -14.96
N MET A 232 3.66 27.69 -14.17
CA MET A 232 4.40 28.21 -13.01
C MET A 232 5.74 28.82 -13.42
N GLU A 233 6.44 28.22 -14.38
CA GLU A 233 7.70 28.73 -14.94
C GLU A 233 7.50 30.08 -15.62
N GLU A 234 6.39 30.26 -16.35
CA GLU A 234 6.01 31.54 -16.97
C GLU A 234 5.79 32.66 -15.94
N ARG A 235 5.30 32.33 -14.73
CA ARG A 235 5.08 33.30 -13.64
C ARG A 235 6.36 33.63 -12.87
N MET A 236 7.34 32.72 -12.87
CA MET A 236 8.58 32.86 -12.09
C MET A 236 9.82 32.64 -12.98
N PRO A 237 10.06 33.56 -13.94
CA PRO A 237 11.17 33.41 -14.87
C PRO A 237 12.52 33.36 -14.12
N GLY A 238 13.33 32.36 -14.47
CA GLY A 238 14.70 32.19 -13.95
C GLY A 238 14.80 31.53 -12.57
N LYS A 239 13.70 31.04 -11.99
CA LYS A 239 13.71 30.30 -10.70
C LYS A 239 13.24 28.86 -10.88
N PRO A 240 13.86 27.87 -10.18
CA PRO A 240 13.35 26.51 -10.18
C PRO A 240 11.97 26.48 -9.49
N VAL A 241 10.97 25.94 -10.19
CA VAL A 241 9.59 25.86 -9.70
C VAL A 241 9.29 24.54 -8.99
N SER A 242 10.21 23.58 -9.06
CA SER A 242 10.03 22.23 -8.54
C SER A 242 11.18 21.75 -7.66
N HIS A 243 10.87 20.83 -6.75
CA HIS A 243 11.82 20.14 -5.90
C HIS A 243 11.62 18.63 -6.00
N ARG A 244 12.71 17.89 -5.86
CA ARG A 244 12.67 16.44 -5.65
C ARG A 244 12.42 16.18 -4.17
N LEU A 245 11.29 15.56 -3.84
CA LEU A 245 10.85 15.33 -2.47
C LEU A 245 10.35 13.89 -2.29
N PHE A 246 10.16 13.50 -1.03
CA PHE A 246 9.79 12.14 -0.64
C PHE A 246 8.52 12.09 0.18
N GLN A 247 7.76 11.02 0.02
CA GLN A 247 6.58 10.72 0.82
C GLN A 247 6.49 9.21 1.08
N GLN A 248 6.33 8.82 2.34
CA GLN A 248 5.97 7.44 2.68
C GLN A 248 4.48 7.24 2.46
N VAL A 249 4.11 6.13 1.82
CA VAL A 249 2.72 5.79 1.51
C VAL A 249 2.45 4.37 2.02
N PRO A 250 1.36 4.13 2.79
CA PRO A 250 0.98 2.77 3.18
C PRO A 250 0.75 1.88 1.95
N GLN A 251 1.09 0.58 2.07
CA GLN A 251 1.02 -0.38 0.96
C GLN A 251 -0.31 -0.33 0.20
N GLN A 252 -1.42 -0.28 0.94
CA GLN A 252 -2.78 -0.31 0.41
C GLN A 252 -3.10 0.88 -0.52
N PHE A 253 -2.32 1.96 -0.43
CA PHE A 253 -2.47 3.16 -1.24
C PHE A 253 -1.40 3.32 -2.33
N CYS A 254 -0.42 2.41 -2.42
CA CYS A 254 0.64 2.51 -3.42
C CYS A 254 0.09 2.44 -4.85
N GLU A 255 -0.87 1.55 -5.11
CA GLU A 255 -1.47 1.41 -6.44
C GLU A 255 -2.23 2.68 -6.86
N VAL A 256 -3.10 3.20 -5.98
CA VAL A 256 -3.87 4.42 -6.27
C VAL A 256 -2.93 5.63 -6.42
N ALA A 257 -1.85 5.72 -5.64
CA ALA A 257 -0.84 6.78 -5.80
C ALA A 257 -0.15 6.73 -7.18
N CYS A 258 0.08 5.54 -7.72
CA CYS A 258 0.62 5.38 -9.08
C CYS A 258 -0.39 5.77 -10.17
N ARG A 259 -1.68 5.46 -9.95
CA ARG A 259 -2.78 5.69 -10.91
C ARG A 259 -3.22 7.15 -11.00
N VAL A 260 -3.37 7.83 -9.85
CA VAL A 260 -3.99 9.17 -9.78
C VAL A 260 -3.12 10.21 -9.08
N GLY A 261 -1.88 9.87 -8.76
CA GLY A 261 -0.96 10.75 -8.04
C GLY A 261 -1.32 10.88 -6.56
N PHE A 262 -0.54 11.67 -5.84
CA PHE A 262 -0.65 11.79 -4.39
C PHE A 262 -1.97 12.41 -3.93
N GLN A 263 -2.50 11.89 -2.82
CA GLN A 263 -3.72 12.38 -2.19
C GLN A 263 -3.44 12.70 -0.73
N ARG A 264 -4.15 13.70 -0.21
CA ARG A 264 -4.11 14.07 1.21
C ARG A 264 -4.54 12.90 2.11
N MET A 265 -5.46 12.06 1.63
CA MET A 265 -6.08 11.00 2.40
C MET A 265 -5.11 9.95 2.95
N TYR A 266 -3.96 9.76 2.33
CA TYR A 266 -2.94 8.84 2.84
C TYR A 266 -1.61 9.55 3.09
N SER A 267 -1.66 10.89 3.18
CA SER A 267 -0.48 11.69 3.48
C SER A 267 -0.22 11.72 4.98
N MET A 268 1.04 11.52 5.34
CA MET A 268 1.52 11.59 6.71
C MET A 268 2.30 12.89 6.92
N PRO A 269 2.21 13.53 8.10
CA PRO A 269 1.49 13.10 9.30
C PRO A 269 -0.03 13.31 9.24
N CYS A 270 -0.79 12.52 10.02
CA CYS A 270 -2.24 12.68 10.16
C CYS A 270 -2.64 14.04 10.77
N ASP A 271 -1.80 14.62 11.64
CA ASP A 271 -2.03 15.95 12.22
C ASP A 271 -1.40 17.04 11.33
N PRO A 272 -2.21 17.84 10.61
CA PRO A 272 -1.73 18.73 9.56
C PRO A 272 -1.20 20.05 10.13
N LYS A 273 -0.02 20.03 10.76
CA LYS A 273 0.61 21.21 11.40
C LYS A 273 0.73 22.45 10.50
N TYR A 274 0.95 22.25 9.21
CA TYR A 274 1.24 23.32 8.25
C TYR A 274 0.11 23.50 7.23
N GLY A 275 -1.03 22.85 7.46
CA GLY A 275 -2.21 22.97 6.61
C GLY A 275 -2.73 21.65 6.08
N ALA A 276 -4.00 21.68 5.69
CA ALA A 276 -4.81 20.59 5.18
C ALA A 276 -4.46 20.20 3.72
N GLY A 277 -3.20 19.87 3.47
CA GLY A 277 -2.68 19.50 2.14
C GLY A 277 -1.95 18.15 2.09
N ILE A 278 -1.13 17.96 1.07
CA ILE A 278 -0.32 16.76 0.81
C ILE A 278 1.12 17.08 1.19
N TYR A 279 1.66 16.31 2.12
CA TYR A 279 2.95 16.53 2.76
C TYR A 279 4.07 15.77 2.05
N PHE A 280 5.17 16.46 1.84
CA PHE A 280 6.41 15.93 1.31
C PHE A 280 7.58 16.41 2.15
N THR A 281 8.61 15.58 2.28
CA THR A 281 9.85 15.92 2.99
C THR A 281 11.03 15.91 2.03
N LYS A 282 11.97 16.82 2.23
CA LYS A 282 13.27 16.82 1.56
C LYS A 282 14.22 15.78 2.17
N ASN A 283 14.10 15.55 3.48
CA ASN A 283 14.97 14.66 4.23
C ASN A 283 14.29 13.31 4.52
N LEU A 284 14.91 12.24 4.03
CA LEU A 284 14.46 10.85 4.22
C LEU A 284 14.44 10.43 5.69
N ARG A 285 15.32 10.98 6.54
CA ARG A 285 15.34 10.66 7.99
C ARG A 285 14.05 11.09 8.70
N ASN A 286 13.37 12.12 8.19
CA ASN A 286 12.08 12.55 8.75
C ASN A 286 11.00 11.47 8.56
N LEU A 287 11.09 10.66 7.49
CA LEU A 287 10.17 9.54 7.26
C LEU A 287 10.33 8.45 8.34
N LEU A 288 11.56 8.16 8.78
CA LEU A 288 11.82 7.18 9.85
C LEU A 288 11.14 7.56 11.16
N TYR A 289 11.12 8.85 11.51
CA TYR A 289 10.49 9.33 12.73
C TYR A 289 8.97 9.27 12.67
N GLN A 290 8.39 9.48 11.48
CA GLN A 290 6.95 9.34 11.27
C GLN A 290 6.51 7.88 11.34
N ALA A 291 7.27 6.95 10.72
CA ALA A 291 7.00 5.52 10.76
C ALA A 291 6.95 4.95 12.20
N LYS A 292 7.82 5.43 13.10
CA LYS A 292 7.87 5.00 14.52
C LYS A 292 6.60 5.32 15.32
N LYS A 293 5.78 6.27 14.89
CA LYS A 293 4.55 6.68 15.61
C LYS A 293 3.32 5.88 15.21
N THR A 294 3.32 5.32 14.02
CA THR A 294 2.28 4.44 13.49
C THR A 294 2.64 3.00 13.83
N SER A 295 2.00 2.42 14.83
CA SER A 295 2.23 1.09 15.40
C SER A 295 1.95 -0.09 14.46
N ALA A 296 1.98 0.11 13.14
CA ALA A 296 1.79 -0.95 12.17
C ALA A 296 3.15 -1.63 11.90
N SER A 297 3.23 -2.90 12.29
CA SER A 297 4.33 -3.84 12.08
C SER A 297 4.49 -4.21 10.60
N ASP A 298 4.49 -3.23 9.69
CA ASP A 298 4.74 -3.51 8.28
C ASP A 298 6.24 -3.66 8.09
N LYS A 299 6.65 -4.88 7.74
CA LYS A 299 8.06 -5.23 7.51
C LYS A 299 8.67 -4.43 6.36
N LEU A 300 7.83 -4.02 5.41
CA LEU A 300 8.21 -3.23 4.25
C LEU A 300 7.75 -1.79 4.40
N THR A 301 8.59 -0.86 3.96
CA THR A 301 8.29 0.56 3.87
C THR A 301 8.31 0.98 2.41
N TYR A 302 7.28 1.71 2.00
CA TYR A 302 7.11 2.17 0.63
C TYR A 302 7.29 3.69 0.59
N VAL A 303 8.38 4.13 -0.04
CA VAL A 303 8.72 5.56 -0.15
C VAL A 303 8.66 5.97 -1.61
N PHE A 304 7.80 6.94 -1.91
CA PHE A 304 7.77 7.58 -3.21
C PHE A 304 8.79 8.71 -3.28
N GLU A 305 9.53 8.75 -4.38
CA GLU A 305 10.30 9.92 -4.82
C GLU A 305 9.50 10.63 -5.91
N ALA A 306 9.29 11.92 -5.74
CA ALA A 306 8.44 12.73 -6.59
C ALA A 306 9.13 14.03 -7.01
N GLU A 307 8.79 14.51 -8.21
CA GLU A 307 8.99 15.90 -8.56
C GLU A 307 7.75 16.68 -8.13
N VAL A 308 7.95 17.70 -7.29
CA VAL A 308 6.86 18.48 -6.69
C VAL A 308 7.01 19.94 -7.08
N LEU A 309 5.99 20.51 -7.72
CA LEU A 309 5.87 21.92 -8.05
C LEU A 309 5.57 22.74 -6.80
N THR A 310 6.62 23.11 -6.07
CA THR A 310 6.52 23.90 -4.84
C THR A 310 6.31 25.39 -5.13
N GLY A 311 6.77 25.87 -6.28
CA GLY A 311 6.65 27.26 -6.69
C GLY A 311 7.09 28.26 -5.62
N SER A 312 6.33 29.35 -5.51
CA SER A 312 6.42 30.28 -4.40
C SER A 312 5.80 29.66 -3.15
N PHE A 313 6.42 29.86 -1.99
CA PHE A 313 5.94 29.29 -0.73
C PHE A 313 5.95 30.30 0.41
N SER A 314 5.13 30.03 1.41
CA SER A 314 5.01 30.79 2.66
C SER A 314 5.03 29.85 3.86
N LEU A 315 5.14 30.42 5.07
CA LEU A 315 5.04 29.64 6.29
C LEU A 315 3.64 29.02 6.41
N GLY A 316 3.59 27.71 6.67
CA GLY A 316 2.33 27.00 6.83
C GLY A 316 1.71 27.16 8.21
N ASP A 317 0.38 27.06 8.23
CA ASP A 317 -0.46 27.13 9.41
C ASP A 317 -1.53 26.02 9.37
N GLN A 318 -1.90 25.49 10.54
CA GLN A 318 -2.84 24.37 10.65
C GLN A 318 -4.22 24.69 10.03
N THR A 319 -4.60 25.96 9.97
CA THR A 319 -5.87 26.41 9.38
C THR A 319 -5.83 26.54 7.85
N ASN A 320 -4.65 26.43 7.22
CA ASN A 320 -4.54 26.55 5.76
C ASN A 320 -5.23 25.37 5.07
N ILE A 321 -6.35 25.62 4.40
CA ILE A 321 -6.98 24.66 3.46
C ILE A 321 -6.51 24.86 2.02
N VAL A 322 -5.83 25.98 1.77
CA VAL A 322 -5.23 26.42 0.52
C VAL A 322 -4.08 27.39 0.86
N PRO A 323 -3.06 27.60 0.01
CA PRO A 323 -1.92 28.46 0.35
C PRO A 323 -2.32 29.91 0.66
N PRO A 324 -1.63 30.65 1.53
CA PRO A 324 -1.90 32.07 1.75
C PRO A 324 -1.83 32.93 0.47
N PRO A 325 -2.57 34.05 0.40
CA PRO A 325 -2.44 35.02 -0.68
C PRO A 325 -1.07 35.71 -0.64
N LEU A 326 -0.53 36.11 -1.80
CA LEU A 326 0.76 36.82 -1.89
C LEU A 326 0.73 38.18 -1.20
N ILE A 327 -0.43 38.84 -1.25
CA ILE A 327 -0.71 40.14 -0.64
C ILE A 327 -2.07 40.03 0.07
N PRO A 328 -2.25 40.62 1.26
CA PRO A 328 -3.54 40.62 1.95
C PRO A 328 -4.68 41.12 1.04
N GLY A 329 -5.73 40.30 0.88
CA GLY A 329 -6.88 40.60 0.02
C GLY A 329 -6.67 40.37 -1.49
N GLY A 330 -5.48 39.91 -1.91
CA GLY A 330 -5.19 39.58 -3.31
C GLY A 330 -5.79 38.22 -3.75
N THR A 331 -5.99 38.07 -5.06
CA THR A 331 -6.42 36.80 -5.67
C THR A 331 -5.27 35.83 -5.88
N ASP A 332 -4.06 36.35 -6.11
CA ASP A 332 -2.87 35.55 -6.33
C ASP A 332 -2.37 34.95 -5.02
N ARG A 333 -2.01 33.68 -5.08
CA ARG A 333 -1.67 32.85 -3.92
C ARG A 333 -0.30 32.23 -4.10
N HIS A 334 0.32 31.91 -2.98
CA HIS A 334 1.46 31.01 -2.98
C HIS A 334 1.08 29.67 -3.61
N ASP A 335 2.07 28.91 -4.06
CA ASP A 335 1.87 27.62 -4.70
C ASP A 335 1.92 26.47 -3.69
N SER A 336 2.65 26.66 -2.58
CA SER A 336 2.76 25.73 -1.47
C SER A 336 3.00 26.45 -0.14
N VAL A 337 3.01 25.69 0.96
CA VAL A 337 3.43 26.15 2.28
C VAL A 337 4.52 25.25 2.86
N VAL A 338 5.34 25.79 3.76
CA VAL A 338 6.52 25.11 4.31
C VAL A 338 6.60 25.20 5.83
N ASP A 339 7.41 24.34 6.44
CA ASP A 339 7.74 24.39 7.86
C ASP A 339 8.64 25.57 8.24
N SER A 340 9.57 25.94 7.36
CA SER A 340 10.45 27.11 7.52
C SER A 340 10.76 27.75 6.18
N VAL A 341 10.60 29.06 6.08
CA VAL A 341 10.87 29.80 4.83
C VAL A 341 12.37 29.90 4.55
N SER A 342 13.21 29.96 5.58
CA SER A 342 14.66 30.10 5.42
C SER A 342 15.35 28.79 5.06
N SER A 343 14.83 27.66 5.54
CA SER A 343 15.36 26.32 5.28
C SER A 343 14.23 25.30 5.29
N PRO A 344 13.47 25.18 4.18
CA PRO A 344 12.32 24.29 4.13
C PRO A 344 12.75 22.83 4.05
N GLU A 345 12.28 22.03 5.00
CA GLU A 345 12.45 20.59 5.02
C GLU A 345 11.14 19.86 4.70
N THR A 346 10.00 20.48 5.04
CA THR A 346 8.66 19.97 4.74
C THR A 346 7.94 20.94 3.80
N PHE A 347 7.35 20.40 2.73
CA PHE A 347 6.51 21.13 1.81
C PHE A 347 5.10 20.55 1.80
N VAL A 348 4.10 21.42 1.77
CA VAL A 348 2.68 21.05 1.70
C VAL A 348 2.05 21.69 0.46
N ILE A 349 1.56 20.83 -0.44
CA ILE A 349 0.83 21.24 -1.65
C ILE A 349 -0.67 20.98 -1.47
N PHE A 350 -1.51 21.70 -2.21
CA PHE A 350 -2.98 21.61 -2.08
C PHE A 350 -3.67 21.13 -3.36
N ASN A 351 -2.89 20.78 -4.39
CA ASN A 351 -3.40 20.22 -5.64
C ASN A 351 -2.54 19.02 -6.04
N SER A 352 -3.16 17.86 -6.22
CA SER A 352 -2.46 16.60 -6.53
C SER A 352 -1.65 16.66 -7.83
N VAL A 353 -2.06 17.47 -8.81
CA VAL A 353 -1.32 17.65 -10.08
C VAL A 353 0.01 18.38 -9.88
N GLN A 354 0.27 18.99 -8.71
CA GLN A 354 1.59 19.56 -8.39
C GLN A 354 2.64 18.50 -8.08
N ALA A 355 2.31 17.22 -7.94
CA ALA A 355 3.30 16.20 -7.62
C ALA A 355 3.23 15.04 -8.62
N MET A 356 4.36 14.80 -9.29
CA MET A 356 4.54 13.67 -10.17
C MET A 356 5.37 12.60 -9.46
N PRO A 357 4.81 11.44 -9.10
CA PRO A 357 5.58 10.32 -8.60
C PRO A 357 6.49 9.79 -9.71
N GLN A 358 7.80 9.69 -9.43
CA GLN A 358 8.80 9.25 -10.41
C GLN A 358 9.29 7.84 -10.10
N TYR A 359 9.52 7.55 -8.82
CA TYR A 359 10.02 6.27 -8.36
C TYR A 359 9.32 5.80 -7.09
N LEU A 360 9.11 4.48 -6.99
CA LEU A 360 8.70 3.79 -5.77
C LEU A 360 9.88 2.99 -5.24
N TRP A 361 10.34 3.34 -4.05
CA TRP A 361 11.38 2.66 -3.30
C TRP A 361 10.71 1.72 -2.28
N THR A 362 10.95 0.42 -2.42
CA THR A 362 10.54 -0.57 -1.41
C THR A 362 11.74 -0.89 -0.53
N CYS A 363 11.61 -0.65 0.77
CA CYS A 363 12.69 -0.72 1.73
C CYS A 363 12.31 -1.58 2.95
N ILE A 364 13.31 -2.07 3.68
CA ILE A 364 13.15 -2.50 5.08
C ILE A 364 13.75 -1.41 5.96
N GLN A 365 13.06 -1.05 7.04
CA GLN A 365 13.60 -0.18 8.08
C GLN A 365 14.36 -1.03 9.10
N GLU A 366 15.65 -0.78 9.29
CA GLU A 366 16.35 -1.42 10.42
C GLU A 366 15.81 -0.83 11.74
N PRO A 367 15.41 -1.65 12.71
CA PRO A 367 15.21 -1.16 14.06
C PRO A 367 16.57 -0.70 14.58
N VAL A 368 16.77 0.61 14.64
CA VAL A 368 17.93 1.19 15.34
C VAL A 368 17.81 0.72 16.79
N TRP A 369 18.59 -0.30 17.16
CA TRP A 369 18.77 -0.67 18.54
C TRP A 369 19.34 0.56 19.25
N SER A 370 18.60 1.07 20.24
CA SER A 370 19.08 2.10 21.16
C SER A 370 20.47 1.70 21.65
N GLN A 371 21.38 2.67 21.58
CA GLN A 371 22.82 2.51 21.65
C GLN A 371 23.33 2.28 23.09
N ASP A 372 22.66 1.41 23.85
CA ASP A 372 22.97 1.10 25.26
C ASP A 372 23.48 -0.34 25.48
N TYR A 373 23.78 -1.11 24.42
CA TYR A 373 24.30 -2.48 24.55
C TYR A 373 25.60 -2.75 23.77
N LEU A 374 26.42 -1.73 23.51
CA LEU A 374 27.82 -1.95 23.09
C LEU A 374 28.68 -2.27 24.31
N SER A 375 28.51 -3.47 24.88
CA SER A 375 29.48 -4.14 25.76
C SER A 375 29.10 -5.60 25.99
N LYS A 376 29.20 -6.45 24.95
CA LYS A 376 29.56 -7.88 25.08
C LYS A 376 29.70 -8.52 23.69
N PRO A 377 30.75 -9.33 23.44
CA PRO A 377 30.90 -10.02 22.17
C PRO A 377 29.79 -11.05 22.00
N MET A 378 29.23 -11.07 20.80
CA MET A 378 28.20 -11.98 20.30
C MET A 378 28.70 -13.43 20.44
N LYS A 379 28.18 -14.17 21.43
CA LYS A 379 28.35 -15.63 21.46
C LYS A 379 27.50 -16.23 20.34
N SER A 380 28.13 -17.08 19.54
CA SER A 380 27.49 -17.88 18.51
C SER A 380 26.27 -18.62 19.05
N TYR A 381 25.16 -18.51 18.32
CA TYR A 381 23.97 -19.31 18.57
C TYR A 381 24.30 -20.81 18.40
N PRO A 382 23.87 -21.70 19.32
CA PRO A 382 24.01 -23.14 19.12
C PRO A 382 23.02 -23.60 18.05
N GLN A 383 23.51 -24.46 17.13
CA GLN A 383 22.64 -25.28 16.30
C GLN A 383 21.78 -26.17 17.20
N LEU A 384 20.46 -25.95 17.21
CA LEU A 384 19.51 -26.83 17.87
C LEU A 384 19.32 -28.09 17.01
N THR A 385 20.12 -29.10 17.32
CA THR A 385 19.85 -30.50 16.97
C THR A 385 18.76 -31.02 17.90
N TRP A 386 17.64 -31.44 17.30
CA TRP A 386 16.56 -32.11 18.02
C TRP A 386 17.08 -33.47 18.51
N ARG A 387 17.20 -33.63 19.84
CA ARG A 387 17.48 -34.91 20.48
C ARG A 387 16.17 -35.42 21.09
N GLU A 388 15.75 -36.61 20.68
CA GLU A 388 14.63 -37.36 21.23
C GLU A 388 14.84 -37.60 22.72
N HIS A 389 13.81 -37.33 23.53
CA HIS A 389 13.75 -37.78 24.92
C HIS A 389 12.57 -38.73 25.07
N SER A 390 12.92 -40.02 25.08
CA SER A 390 12.09 -41.11 25.55
C SER A 390 11.84 -40.94 27.04
N SER A 391 10.57 -40.90 27.45
CA SER A 391 10.15 -40.96 28.85
C SER A 391 10.32 -42.37 29.39
N GLY A 392 11.20 -42.55 30.36
CA GLY A 392 11.25 -43.72 31.24
C GLY A 392 11.07 -43.27 32.69
N SER A 393 9.98 -43.71 33.32
CA SER A 393 9.81 -43.67 34.78
C SER A 393 10.78 -44.65 35.45
N PRO A 394 11.15 -44.42 36.71
CA PRO A 394 11.41 -45.49 37.64
C PRO A 394 10.38 -45.48 38.77
N VAL A 395 9.79 -46.65 38.96
CA VAL A 395 9.23 -47.11 40.23
C VAL A 395 10.41 -47.69 41.00
N ASP A 396 10.70 -47.15 42.17
CA ASP A 396 11.02 -47.84 43.44
C ASP A 396 11.32 -46.81 44.54
#